data_AF-A0A1E4R4R0-F1
#
_entry.id   AF-A0A1E4R4R0-F1
#
_cell.length_a   1.000
_cell.length_b   1.000
_cell.length_c   1.000
_cell.angle_alpha   90.00
_cell.angle_beta   90.00
_cell.angle_gamma   90.00
#
_symmetry.space_group_name_H-M   'P 1'
#
loop_
_entity.id
_entity.type
_entity.pdbx_description
1 polymer ?
#
loop_
_entity_poly.entity_id
_entity_poly.type
_entity_poly.pdbx_seq_one_letter_code
_entity_poly.pdbx_strand_id
1 'polypeptide(L)'
;MTLKEKLLKESRNTIEDYAIRFACNIEPKLAEEARDGRTECLIAINNEHKHILTSPLFISAVNELLEGVNVSAIQISASQLFPSIKKDVLKASWGDMSD
;
A
#
# COMPACT_ATOMS: atom_id res chain seq x y z
N MET A 1 10.93 -15.48 25.67
CA MET A 1 10.29 -14.43 24.86
C MET A 1 10.75 -13.07 25.37
N THR A 2 11.54 -12.37 24.57
CA THR A 2 12.16 -11.08 24.85
C THR A 2 11.17 -9.94 24.62
N LEU A 3 11.45 -8.76 25.22
CA LEU A 3 10.64 -7.55 25.00
C LEU A 3 10.55 -7.19 23.51
N LYS A 4 11.65 -7.42 22.77
CA LYS A 4 11.74 -7.25 21.31
C LYS A 4 10.77 -8.17 20.58
N GLU A 5 10.68 -9.45 20.97
CA GLU A 5 9.74 -10.42 20.38
C GLU A 5 8.28 -10.08 20.70
N LYS A 6 7.98 -9.57 21.90
CA LYS A 6 6.63 -9.10 22.26
C LYS A 6 6.22 -7.86 21.47
N LEU A 7 7.10 -6.85 21.42
CA LEU A 7 6.88 -5.63 20.63
C LEU A 7 6.77 -5.92 19.13
N LEU A 8 7.59 -6.84 18.60
CA LEU A 8 7.47 -7.30 17.21
C LEU A 8 6.17 -8.05 16.95
N LYS A 9 5.67 -8.82 17.92
CA LYS A 9 4.41 -9.58 17.80
C LYS A 9 3.18 -8.67 17.90
N GLU A 10 3.16 -7.73 18.85
CA GLU A 10 2.10 -6.70 18.95
C GLU A 10 2.13 -5.75 17.74
N SER A 11 3.33 -5.38 17.27
CA SER A 11 3.48 -4.58 16.05
C SER A 11 3.07 -5.36 14.80
N ARG A 12 3.31 -6.67 14.72
CA ARG A 12 2.82 -7.52 13.62
C ARG A 12 1.31 -7.57 13.59
N ASN A 13 0.66 -7.88 14.72
CA ASN A 13 -0.80 -7.86 14.80
C ASN A 13 -1.37 -6.49 14.37
N THR A 14 -0.75 -5.39 14.82
CA THR A 14 -1.19 -4.04 14.45
C THR A 14 -1.01 -3.74 12.96
N ILE A 15 0.09 -4.18 12.34
CA ILE A 15 0.35 -4.00 10.90
C ILE A 15 -0.58 -4.87 10.06
N GLU A 16 -0.81 -6.11 10.46
CA GLU A 16 -1.72 -7.05 9.79
C GLU A 16 -3.17 -6.56 9.89
N ASP A 17 -3.65 -6.15 11.07
CA ASP A 17 -4.96 -5.52 11.24
C ASP A 17 -5.11 -4.27 10.36
N TYR A 18 -4.06 -3.46 10.26
CA TYR A 18 -4.06 -2.27 9.40
C TYR A 18 -4.06 -2.63 7.91
N ALA A 19 -3.32 -3.67 7.51
CA ALA A 19 -3.29 -4.19 6.14
C ALA A 19 -4.65 -4.76 5.72
N ILE A 20 -5.33 -5.51 6.60
CA ILE A 20 -6.67 -6.02 6.35
C ILE A 20 -7.66 -4.87 6.16
N ARG A 21 -7.68 -3.90 7.08
CA ARG A 21 -8.58 -2.72 6.95
C ARG A 21 -8.29 -1.92 5.69
N PHE A 22 -7.02 -1.77 5.33
CA PHE A 22 -6.61 -1.09 4.11
C PHE A 22 -7.08 -1.83 2.86
N ALA A 23 -6.83 -3.14 2.79
CA ALA A 23 -7.23 -4.01 1.68
C ALA A 23 -8.75 -3.96 1.47
N CYS A 24 -9.55 -4.17 2.53
CA CYS A 24 -11.02 -4.10 2.45
C CYS A 24 -11.54 -2.74 1.98
N ASN A 25 -10.85 -1.65 2.33
CA ASN A 25 -11.25 -0.31 1.94
C ASN A 25 -10.86 0.03 0.49
N ILE A 26 -9.74 -0.50 0.01
CA ILE A 26 -9.23 -0.17 -1.33
C ILE A 26 -9.74 -1.10 -2.43
N GLU A 27 -9.98 -2.37 -2.12
CA GLU A 27 -10.48 -3.38 -3.06
C GLU A 27 -11.67 -2.91 -3.92
N PRO A 28 -12.77 -2.33 -3.38
CA PRO A 28 -13.88 -1.86 -4.21
C PRO A 28 -13.46 -0.76 -5.18
N LYS A 29 -12.52 0.10 -4.76
CA LYS A 29 -11.96 1.14 -5.62
C LYS A 29 -11.12 0.52 -6.74
N LEU A 30 -10.25 -0.45 -6.43
CA LEU A 30 -9.47 -1.15 -7.46
C LEU A 30 -10.38 -1.84 -8.49
N ALA A 31 -11.48 -2.46 -8.04
CA ALA A 31 -12.46 -3.09 -8.91
C ALA A 31 -13.21 -2.07 -9.80
N GLU A 32 -13.48 -0.86 -9.31
CA GLU A 32 -14.03 0.23 -10.12
C GLU A 32 -13.03 0.70 -11.17
N GLU A 33 -11.79 0.95 -10.79
CA GLU A 33 -10.72 1.37 -11.70
C GLU A 33 -10.46 0.31 -12.79
N ALA A 34 -10.51 -0.98 -12.43
CA ALA A 34 -10.39 -2.08 -13.38
C ALA A 34 -11.56 -2.14 -14.37
N ARG A 35 -12.80 -1.89 -13.91
CA ARG A 35 -13.98 -1.79 -14.79
C ARG A 35 -13.89 -0.60 -15.76
N ASP A 36 -13.24 0.47 -15.35
CA ASP A 36 -12.93 1.62 -16.20
C ASP A 36 -11.79 1.36 -17.20
N GLY A 37 -11.20 0.16 -17.19
CA GLY A 37 -10.09 -0.22 -18.07
C GLY A 37 -8.71 0.27 -17.61
N ARG A 38 -8.58 0.76 -16.37
CA ARG A 38 -7.28 1.11 -15.79
C ARG A 38 -6.59 -0.15 -15.23
N THR A 39 -5.26 -0.16 -15.28
CA THR A 39 -4.40 -1.24 -14.76
C THR A 39 -3.56 -0.79 -13.57
N GLU A 40 -3.69 0.48 -13.16
CA GLU A 40 -2.99 1.03 -12.01
C GLU A 40 -3.81 2.11 -11.31
N CYS A 41 -3.59 2.25 -10.00
CA CYS A 41 -4.16 3.28 -9.15
C CYS A 41 -3.12 3.80 -8.15
N LEU A 42 -3.10 5.11 -7.96
CA LEU A 42 -2.25 5.79 -6.99
C LEU A 42 -3.07 6.14 -5.74
N ILE A 43 -2.55 5.71 -4.59
CA ILE A 43 -3.19 5.85 -3.29
C ILE A 43 -2.32 6.79 -2.46
N ALA A 44 -2.88 7.93 -2.09
CA ALA A 44 -2.16 8.91 -1.30
C ALA A 44 -1.88 8.36 0.11
N ILE A 45 -0.63 8.45 0.55
CA ILE A 45 -0.24 8.13 1.92
C ILE A 45 -0.53 9.36 2.79
N ASN A 46 -1.26 9.18 3.89
CA ASN A 46 -1.38 10.20 4.92
C ASN A 46 -0.10 10.20 5.79
N ASN A 47 0.39 11.39 6.15
CA ASN A 47 1.66 11.56 6.86
C ASN A 47 1.67 10.86 8.23
N GLU A 48 0.52 10.79 8.91
CA GLU A 48 0.39 10.17 10.23
C GLU A 48 0.74 8.68 10.22
N HIS A 49 0.44 7.97 9.12
CA HIS A 49 0.65 6.53 8.99
C HIS A 49 1.74 6.17 7.97
N LYS A 50 2.52 7.14 7.51
CA LYS A 50 3.53 6.94 6.46
C LYS A 50 4.47 5.79 6.79
N HIS A 51 5.00 5.74 8.01
CA HIS A 51 5.93 4.70 8.45
C HIS A 51 5.36 3.28 8.41
N ILE A 52 4.04 3.12 8.57
CA ILE A 52 3.35 1.83 8.46
C ILE A 52 3.11 1.51 6.99
N LEU A 53 2.52 2.46 6.25
CA LEU A 53 2.13 2.28 4.84
C LEU A 53 3.31 2.03 3.90
N THR A 54 4.50 2.57 4.22
CA THR A 54 5.72 2.31 3.45
C THR A 54 6.55 1.14 4.01
N SER A 55 6.09 0.46 5.06
CA SER A 55 6.82 -0.66 5.66
C SER A 55 6.78 -1.88 4.73
N PRO A 56 7.91 -2.59 4.54
CA PRO A 56 7.93 -3.83 3.77
C PRO A 56 6.95 -4.88 4.29
N LEU A 57 6.74 -4.95 5.61
CA LEU A 57 5.80 -5.89 6.22
C LEU A 57 4.34 -5.59 5.84
N PHE A 58 3.98 -4.31 5.83
CA PHE A 58 2.64 -3.88 5.43
C PHE A 58 2.41 -4.16 3.94
N ILE A 59 3.36 -3.80 3.09
CA ILE A 59 3.27 -4.02 1.64
C ILE A 59 3.15 -5.52 1.32
N SER A 60 3.97 -6.36 1.96
CA SER A 60 3.86 -7.82 1.84
C SER A 60 2.47 -8.32 2.21
N ALA A 61 1.97 -7.92 3.39
CA ALA A 61 0.65 -8.35 3.84
C ALA A 61 -0.48 -7.91 2.90
N VAL A 62 -0.43 -6.68 2.37
CA VAL A 62 -1.43 -6.20 1.41
C VAL A 62 -1.36 -6.96 0.08
N ASN A 63 -0.16 -7.27 -0.42
CA ASN A 63 0.00 -8.08 -1.63
C ASN A 63 -0.49 -9.52 -1.46
N GLU A 64 -0.33 -10.09 -0.26
CA GLU A 64 -0.87 -11.41 0.06
C GLU A 64 -2.41 -11.40 0.18
N LEU A 65 -2.99 -10.29 0.64
CA LEU A 65 -4.45 -10.13 0.78
C LEU A 65 -5.15 -9.82 -0.55
N LEU A 66 -4.51 -9.05 -1.43
CA LEU A 66 -5.05 -8.62 -2.73
C LEU A 66 -4.45 -9.46 -3.87
N GLU A 67 -4.94 -10.68 -4.04
CA GLU A 67 -4.46 -11.59 -5.09
C GLU A 67 -4.57 -10.94 -6.48
N GLY A 68 -3.49 -10.99 -7.26
CA GLY A 68 -3.42 -10.37 -8.60
C GLY A 68 -3.16 -8.85 -8.61
N VAL A 69 -2.98 -8.23 -7.44
CA VAL A 69 -2.59 -6.82 -7.31
C VAL A 69 -1.18 -6.73 -6.75
N ASN A 70 -0.33 -5.94 -7.41
CA ASN A 70 0.98 -5.57 -6.91
C ASN A 70 0.96 -4.14 -6.34
N VAL A 71 1.19 -4.03 -5.05
CA VAL A 71 1.29 -2.78 -4.30
C VAL A 71 2.76 -2.48 -3.99
N SER A 72 3.17 -1.23 -4.24
CA SER A 72 4.52 -0.73 -3.95
C SER A 72 4.50 0.72 -3.50
N ALA A 73 5.44 1.12 -2.65
CA ALA A 73 5.61 2.52 -2.28
C ALA A 73 6.53 3.22 -3.28
N ILE A 74 6.06 4.32 -3.87
CA ILE A 74 6.83 5.15 -4.81
C ILE A 74 6.78 6.62 -4.39
N GLN A 75 7.70 7.42 -4.90
CA GLN A 75 7.71 8.87 -4.71
C GLN A 75 7.33 9.58 -6.00
N ILE A 76 6.29 10.41 -5.93
CA ILE A 76 5.87 11.26 -7.04
C ILE A 76 6.13 12.74 -6.72
N SER A 77 6.29 13.57 -7.74
CA SER A 77 6.36 15.02 -7.54
C SER A 77 4.99 15.53 -7.09
N ALA A 78 4.94 16.22 -5.95
CA ALA A 78 3.71 16.79 -5.41
C ALA A 78 3.18 17.97 -6.24
N SER A 79 4.05 18.59 -7.03
CA SER A 79 3.71 19.70 -7.92
C SER A 79 4.60 19.70 -9.16
N GLN A 80 4.02 20.06 -10.30
CA GLN A 80 4.78 20.35 -11.54
C GLN A 80 5.60 21.64 -11.42
N LEU A 81 5.15 22.59 -10.60
CA LEU A 81 5.84 23.87 -10.37
C LEU A 81 7.03 23.72 -9.41
N PHE A 82 6.98 22.72 -8.53
CA PHE A 82 8.04 22.43 -7.55
C PHE A 82 8.41 20.94 -7.59
N PRO A 83 9.13 20.48 -8.62
CA PRO A 83 9.48 19.07 -8.79
C PRO A 83 10.37 18.51 -7.66
N SER A 84 10.98 19.39 -6.87
CA SER A 84 11.78 19.08 -5.69
C SER A 84 10.93 18.56 -4.52
N ILE A 85 9.64 18.89 -4.46
CA ILE A 85 8.75 18.43 -3.41
C ILE A 85 8.22 17.06 -3.80
N LYS A 86 8.72 16.02 -3.14
CA LYS A 86 8.28 14.64 -3.33
C LYS A 86 7.24 14.24 -2.29
N LYS A 87 6.28 13.42 -2.72
CA LYS A 87 5.28 12.79 -1.85
C LYS A 87 5.30 11.29 -2.08
N ASP A 88 5.33 10.54 -0.98
CA ASP A 88 5.19 9.09 -1.02
C ASP A 88 3.72 8.71 -1.29
N VAL A 89 3.54 7.76 -2.20
CA VAL A 89 2.24 7.18 -2.55
C VAL A 89 2.37 5.67 -2.65
N LEU A 90 1.26 4.98 -2.42
CA LEU A 90 1.15 3.55 -2.73
C LEU A 90 0.64 3.43 -4.16
N LYS A 91 1.42 2.78 -5.02
CA LYS A 91 1.00 2.38 -6.35
C LYS A 91 0.46 0.96 -6.27
N ALA A 92 -0.82 0.77 -6.57
CA ALA A 92 -1.43 -0.53 -6.82
C ALA A 92 -1.52 -0.73 -8.33
N SER A 93 -1.06 -1.87 -8.83
CA SER A 93 -1.12 -2.22 -10.26
C SER A 93 -1.61 -3.66 -10.42
N TRP A 94 -2.44 -3.90 -11.42
CA TRP A 94 -3.03 -5.19 -11.73
C TRP A 94 -3.08 -5.37 -13.26
N GLY A 95 -3.13 -6.62 -13.72
CA GLY A 95 -3.32 -6.90 -15.15
C GLY A 95 -2.06 -6.93 -16.02
N ASP A 96 -0.90 -7.26 -15.46
CA ASP A 96 0.22 -7.80 -16.24
C ASP A 96 0.99 -8.82 -15.37
N MET A 97 0.49 -10.05 -15.34
CA MET A 97 1.34 -11.23 -15.26
C MET A 97 1.24 -11.83 -16.64
N SER A 98 2.29 -11.62 -17.43
CA SER A 98 2.38 -12.08 -18.80
C SER A 98 1.99 -13.56 -18.94
N ASP A 99 1.23 -13.82 -20.00
CA ASP A 99 0.86 -15.11 -20.59
C ASP A 99 1.99 -16.16 -20.58
#